data_AF-A0A0K9GSH9-F1
#
_entry.id   AF-A0A0K9GSH9-F1
#
_cell.length_a   1.000
_cell.length_b   1.000
_cell.length_c   1.000
_cell.angle_alpha   90.00
_cell.angle_beta   90.00
_cell.angle_gamma   90.00
#
_symmetry.space_group_name_H-M   'P 1'
#
loop_
_entity.id
_entity.type
_entity.pdbx_description
1 polymer ?
#
loop_
_entity_poly.entity_id
_entity_poly.type
_entity_poly.pdbx_seq_one_letter_code
_entity_poly.pdbx_strand_id
1 'polypeptide(L)' 'MKYKVINEFRDKENKNTQYAVGDEYPKGDYKPTKKRIDELSKVHSTHNCVFIEEAKEEKKASEKD' A
#
# COMPACT_ATOMS: atom_id res chain seq x y z
N MET A 1 -0.72 -0.11 -12.67
CA MET A 1 -0.92 0.88 -11.59
C MET A 1 0.16 0.62 -10.56
N LYS A 2 0.95 1.64 -10.24
CA LYS A 2 1.96 1.57 -9.18
C LYS A 2 1.37 2.23 -7.94
N TYR A 3 1.62 1.64 -6.79
CA TYR A 3 1.19 2.16 -5.51
C TYR A 3 2.41 2.55 -4.71
N LYS A 4 2.27 3.56 -3.86
CA LYS A 4 3.31 3.93 -2.90
C LYS A 4 2.90 3.44 -1.52
N VAL A 5 3.81 2.78 -0.84
CA VAL A 5 3.59 2.34 0.53
C VAL A 5 3.65 3.56 1.44
N ILE A 6 2.57 3.80 2.17
CA ILE A 6 2.45 4.94 3.10
C ILE A 6 2.52 4.52 4.56
N ASN A 7 2.28 3.23 4.85
CA ASN A 7 2.53 2.61 6.16
C ASN A 7 3.25 1.28 5.96
N GLU A 8 4.21 0.96 6.83
CA GLU A 8 4.93 -0.30 6.73
C GLU A 8 3.99 -1.49 6.93
N PHE A 9 4.19 -2.53 6.11
CA PHE A 9 3.45 -3.78 6.28
C PHE A 9 4.25 -4.96 5.76
N ARG A 10 3.85 -6.14 6.23
CA ARG A 10 4.38 -7.41 5.77
C ARG A 10 3.34 -8.13 4.93
N ASP A 11 3.63 -8.29 3.66
CA ASP A 11 2.75 -9.01 2.74
C ASP A 11 3.03 -10.51 2.81
N LYS A 12 2.14 -11.24 3.49
CA LYS A 12 2.26 -12.70 3.64
C LYS A 12 2.01 -13.43 2.31
N GLU A 13 1.22 -12.86 1.41
CA GLU A 13 0.93 -13.45 0.10
C GLU A 13 2.10 -13.30 -0.88
N ASN A 14 2.91 -12.24 -0.72
CA ASN A 14 4.13 -12.02 -1.49
C ASN A 14 5.36 -12.55 -0.74
N LYS A 15 5.42 -13.84 -0.42
CA LYS A 15 6.60 -14.48 0.21
C LYS A 15 7.07 -13.80 1.51
N ASN A 16 6.15 -13.26 2.31
CA ASN A 16 6.49 -12.48 3.52
C ASN A 16 7.35 -11.24 3.25
N THR A 17 7.21 -10.63 2.07
CA THR A 17 7.93 -9.40 1.70
C THR A 17 7.52 -8.27 2.63
N GLN A 18 8.52 -7.62 3.22
CA GLN A 18 8.34 -6.41 4.00
C GLN A 18 8.42 -5.20 3.07
N TYR A 19 7.44 -4.31 3.19
CA TYR A 19 7.39 -3.04 2.49
C TYR A 19 7.55 -1.92 3.51
N ALA A 20 8.52 -1.04 3.28
CA ALA A 20 8.74 0.14 4.10
C ALA A 20 7.95 1.33 3.54
N VAL A 21 7.71 2.33 4.38
CA VAL A 21 7.11 3.60 3.92
C VAL A 21 7.99 4.21 2.84
N GLY A 22 7.37 4.54 1.70
CA GLY A 22 8.03 5.07 0.51
C GLY A 22 8.36 4.03 -0.55
N ASP A 23 8.30 2.74 -0.26
CA ASP A 23 8.51 1.68 -1.27
C ASP A 23 7.42 1.72 -2.36
N GLU A 24 7.78 1.25 -3.56
CA GLU A 24 6.82 0.95 -4.62
C GLU A 24 6.18 -0.43 -4.41
N TYR A 25 4.86 -0.48 -4.52
CA TYR A 25 4.06 -1.70 -4.50
C TYR A 25 3.30 -1.88 -5.82
N PRO A 26 3.24 -3.10 -6.38
CA PRO A 26 3.96 -4.30 -5.96
C PRO A 26 5.45 -4.28 -6.35
N LYS A 27 6.30 -4.97 -5.57
CA LYS A 27 7.75 -5.07 -5.83
C LYS A 27 8.07 -6.22 -6.79
N GLY A 28 8.82 -5.92 -7.85
CA GLY A 28 9.23 -6.91 -8.86
C GLY A 28 8.05 -7.44 -9.69
N ASP A 29 8.10 -8.71 -10.08
CA ASP A 29 7.07 -9.38 -10.89
C ASP A 29 5.82 -9.83 -10.10
N TYR A 30 5.68 -9.42 -8.84
CA TYR A 30 4.52 -9.77 -8.03
C TYR A 30 3.26 -9.10 -8.57
N LYS A 31 2.21 -9.90 -8.80
CA LYS A 31 0.89 -9.42 -9.26
C LYS A 31 -0.13 -9.60 -8.15
N PRO A 32 -0.41 -8.56 -7.34
CA PRO A 32 -1.43 -8.63 -6.31
C PRO A 32 -2.82 -8.77 -6.92
N THR A 33 -3.71 -9.44 -6.19
CA THR A 33 -5.12 -9.53 -6.57
C THR A 33 -5.81 -8.19 -6.30
N LYS A 34 -6.91 -7.91 -7.02
CA LYS A 34 -7.72 -6.70 -6.77
C LYS A 34 -8.19 -6.60 -5.31
N LYS A 35 -8.53 -7.74 -4.69
CA LYS A 35 -8.90 -7.80 -3.27
C LYS A 35 -7.74 -7.33 -2.39
N ARG A 36 -6.53 -7.80 -2.65
CA ARG A 36 -5.34 -7.43 -1.87
C ARG A 36 -5.03 -5.94 -1.97
N ILE A 37 -5.13 -5.38 -3.18
CA ILE A 37 -4.98 -3.93 -3.39
C ILE A 37 -6.06 -3.16 -2.62
N ASP A 38 -7.32 -3.59 -2.70
CA ASP A 38 -8.43 -2.93 -2.01
C ASP A 38 -8.27 -2.96 -0.48
N GLU A 39 -7.81 -4.08 0.09
CA GLU A 39 -7.50 -4.20 1.52
C GLU A 39 -6.35 -3.27 1.96
N LEU A 40 -5.31 -3.14 1.13
CA LEU A 40 -4.15 -2.30 1.44
C LEU A 40 -4.42 -0.81 1.18
N SER A 41 -5.29 -0.50 0.21
CA SER A 41 -5.66 0.87 -0.19
C SER A 41 -6.84 1.42 0.60
N LYS A 42 -7.52 0.61 1.41
CA LYS A 42 -8.57 1.04 2.34
C LYS A 42 -8.06 1.05 3.78
N VAL A 43 -8.78 1.78 4.62
CA VAL A 43 -8.50 1.80 6.06
C VAL A 43 -8.78 0.42 6.63
N HIS A 44 -7.73 -0.22 7.15
CA HIS A 44 -7.86 -1.53 7.75
C HIS A 44 -8.48 -1.39 9.15
N SER A 45 -9.65 -1.99 9.41
CA SER A 45 -10.39 -1.81 10.67
C SER A 45 -9.57 -2.12 11.93
N THR A 46 -8.65 -3.09 11.84
CA THR A 46 -7.77 -3.48 12.96
C THR A 46 -6.64 -2.47 13.22
N HIS A 47 -6.13 -1.83 12.18
CA HIS A 47 -4.96 -0.94 12.28
C HIS A 47 -5.34 0.54 12.17
N ASN A 48 -6.58 0.85 11.77
CA ASN A 48 -7.10 2.19 11.45
C ASN A 48 -6.20 3.00 10.50
N CYS A 49 -5.47 2.30 9.62
CA CYS A 49 -4.51 2.89 8.70
C CYS A 49 -4.68 2.31 7.30
N VAL A 50 -4.31 3.10 6.29
CA VAL A 50 -4.14 2.66 4.89
C VAL A 50 -2.67 2.30 4.69
N PHE A 51 -2.37 1.20 3.98
CA PHE A 51 -1.00 0.72 3.79
C PHE A 51 -0.36 1.20 2.49
N ILE A 52 -1.14 1.26 1.42
CA ILE A 52 -0.68 1.73 0.11
C ILE A 52 -1.63 2.79 -0.44
N GLU A 53 -1.09 3.71 -1.22
CA GLU A 53 -1.84 4.72 -1.94
C GLU A 53 -1.58 4.57 -3.44
N GLU A 54 -2.59 4.79 -4.28
CA GLU A 54 -2.36 4.88 -5.74
C GLU A 54 -1.38 6.02 -6.00
N ALA A 55 -0.22 5.70 -6.57
CA ALA A 55 0.71 6.71 -7.06
C ALA A 55 0.14 7.31 -8.35
N LYS A 56 -0.93 8.10 -8.24
CA LYS A 56 -1.22 9.12 -9.26
C LYS A 56 -0.10 10.13 -9.15
N GLU A 57 0.64 10.31 -10.24
CA GLU A 57 1.45 11.51 -10.39
C GLU A 57 0.54 12.71 -10.08
N GLU A 58 0.84 13.38 -8.97
CA GLU A 58 0.21 14.59 -8.44
C GLU A 58 -1.27 14.50 -7.96
N LYS A 59 -1.46 14.44 -6.64
CA LYS A 59 -1.92 15.59 -5.81
C LYS A 59 -2.09 15.21 -4.32
N LYS A 60 -1.28 15.86 -3.49
CA LYS A 60 -1.43 16.16 -2.04
C LYS A 60 -2.46 15.36 -1.23
N ALA A 61 -1.97 14.57 -0.28
CA ALA A 61 -2.64 14.33 1.00
C ALA A 61 -1.74 14.83 2.14
N SER A 62 -1.82 16.14 2.38
CA SER A 62 -1.45 16.75 3.66
C SER A 62 -2.63 17.61 4.06
N GLU A 63 -3.46 17.16 4.99
CA GLU A 63 -4.03 18.02 6.02
C GLU A 63 -4.61 17.13 7.13
N LYS A 64 -3.91 17.14 8.27
CA LYS A 64 -4.43 16.75 9.57
C LYS A 64 -4.85 18.08 10.21
N ASP A 65 -6.14 18.22 10.49
CA ASP A 65 -6.72 19.35 11.26
C ASP A 65 -6.13 19.40 12.69
#